data_AF-A0A955K6Y4-F1
#
_entry.id   AF-A0A955K6Y4-F1
#
_cell.length_a   1.000
_cell.length_b   1.000
_cell.length_c   1.000
_cell.angle_alpha   90.00
_cell.angle_beta   90.00
_cell.angle_gamma   90.00
#
_symmetry.space_group_name_H-M   'P 1'
#
loop_
_entity.id
_entity.type
_entity.pdbx_description
1 polymer ?
#
loop_
_entity_poly.entity_id
_entity_poly.type
_entity_poly.pdbx_seq_one_letter_code
_entity_poly.pdbx_strand_id
1 'polypeptide(L)'
;MSILQKSKKKSSARQQINIKGVRDGVLLLPHNQYRAVIEVSSLNFELKSDDEQDVLIDTYESFLNSLPCQIQILVRIRELDMSRYISDLEHRLEDETEQVF
;
A
#
# COMPACT_ATOMS: atom_id res chain seq x y z
N MET A 1 -5.74 -31.21 -13.33
CA MET A 1 -4.78 -31.56 -12.25
C MET A 1 -4.78 -30.43 -11.23
N SER A 2 -5.32 -30.66 -10.03
CA SER A 2 -5.42 -29.63 -8.98
C SER A 2 -4.04 -29.30 -8.43
N ILE A 3 -3.58 -28.06 -8.63
CA ILE A 3 -2.18 -27.65 -8.44
C ILE A 3 -1.87 -27.26 -6.98
N LEU A 4 -2.85 -27.33 -6.07
CA LEU A 4 -2.62 -27.09 -4.64
C LEU A 4 -3.13 -28.26 -3.80
N GLN A 5 -2.21 -29.15 -3.43
CA GLN A 5 -2.44 -30.13 -2.37
C GLN A 5 -2.54 -29.39 -1.03
N LYS A 6 -3.72 -29.48 -0.40
CA LYS A 6 -3.94 -28.97 0.95
C LYS A 6 -3.11 -29.78 1.95
N SER A 7 -2.12 -29.13 2.58
CA SER A 7 -1.31 -29.73 3.64
C SER A 7 -2.20 -30.14 4.82
N LYS A 8 -2.13 -31.43 5.23
CA LYS A 8 -2.91 -32.03 6.33
C LYS A 8 -2.30 -31.79 7.73
N LYS A 9 -1.19 -31.05 7.83
CA LYS A 9 -0.52 -30.80 9.12
C LYS A 9 -1.20 -29.63 9.82
N LYS A 10 -1.78 -29.85 11.02
CA LYS A 10 -2.32 -28.79 11.87
C LYS A 10 -1.17 -27.94 12.42
N SER A 11 -0.73 -26.95 11.65
CA SER A 11 0.17 -25.89 12.12
C SER A 11 -0.66 -24.72 12.61
N SER A 12 -0.29 -24.12 13.74
CA SER A 12 -0.87 -22.85 14.18
C SER A 12 -0.83 -21.82 13.05
N ALA A 13 -1.89 -21.03 12.86
CA ALA A 13 -1.91 -19.93 11.89
C ALA A 13 -0.74 -18.95 12.09
N ARG A 14 -0.29 -18.81 13.35
CA ARG A 14 0.91 -18.02 13.70
C ARG A 14 2.21 -18.65 13.21
N GLN A 15 2.26 -19.97 13.06
CA GLN A 15 3.42 -20.65 12.49
C GLN A 15 3.40 -20.66 10.96
N GLN A 16 2.25 -20.38 10.34
CA GLN A 16 2.16 -20.12 8.90
C GLN A 16 2.61 -18.69 8.56
N ILE A 17 2.30 -17.73 9.43
CA ILE A 17 2.74 -16.33 9.32
C ILE A 17 4.11 -16.21 10.00
N ASN A 18 5.18 -16.44 9.25
CA ASN A 18 6.58 -16.43 9.72
C ASN A 18 7.07 -15.01 10.13
N ILE A 19 6.45 -14.40 11.13
CA ILE A 19 6.80 -13.09 11.68
C ILE A 19 7.06 -13.26 13.18
N LYS A 20 8.29 -12.93 13.61
CA LYS A 20 8.73 -12.99 15.00
C LYS A 20 8.26 -11.79 15.82
N GLY A 21 8.14 -10.62 15.19
CA GLY A 21 7.67 -9.40 15.83
C GLY A 21 7.80 -8.18 14.93
N VAL A 22 7.48 -7.00 15.47
CA VAL A 22 7.62 -5.71 14.78
C VAL A 22 8.34 -4.77 15.73
N ARG A 23 9.33 -4.04 15.24
CA ARG A 23 10.06 -3.01 16.00
C ARG A 23 10.32 -1.81 15.10
N ASP A 24 9.91 -0.63 15.53
CA ASP A 24 10.14 0.64 14.84
C ASP A 24 9.73 0.61 13.35
N GLY A 25 8.59 -0.03 13.04
CA GLY A 25 8.07 -0.17 11.67
C GLY A 25 8.73 -1.26 10.82
N VAL A 26 9.71 -1.99 11.37
CA VAL A 26 10.40 -3.09 10.68
C VAL A 26 9.89 -4.43 11.20
N LEU A 27 9.52 -5.32 10.27
CA LEU A 27 9.15 -6.70 10.56
C LEU A 27 10.40 -7.52 10.85
N LEU A 28 10.40 -8.21 11.99
CA LEU A 28 11.39 -9.20 12.40
C LEU A 28 10.91 -10.57 11.92
N LEU A 29 11.60 -11.20 10.99
CA LEU A 29 11.32 -12.55 10.52
C LEU A 29 12.25 -13.56 11.23
N PRO A 30 11.92 -14.87 11.22
CA PRO A 30 12.85 -15.91 11.62
C PRO A 30 14.20 -15.82 10.88
N HIS A 31 15.27 -16.36 11.46
CA HIS A 31 16.62 -16.36 10.89
C HIS A 31 17.25 -14.97 10.69
N ASN A 32 16.91 -13.99 11.55
CA ASN A 32 17.43 -12.62 11.50
C ASN A 32 17.19 -11.94 10.14
N GLN A 33 16.08 -12.26 9.49
CA GLN A 33 15.62 -11.55 8.31
C GLN A 33 14.75 -10.36 8.72
N TYR A 34 14.83 -9.29 7.95
CA TYR A 34 14.10 -8.04 8.21
C TYR A 34 13.32 -7.64 6.97
N ARG A 35 12.14 -7.07 7.15
CA ARG A 35 11.33 -6.54 6.04
C ARG A 35 10.65 -5.24 6.48
N ALA A 36 10.75 -4.22 5.65
CA ALA A 36 9.96 -3.01 5.78
C ALA A 36 8.80 -3.05 4.77
N VAL A 37 7.67 -2.45 5.12
CA VAL A 37 6.55 -2.24 4.19
C VAL A 37 6.37 -0.74 4.06
N ILE A 38 6.40 -0.27 2.82
CA ILE A 38 6.22 1.14 2.49
C ILE A 38 4.90 1.25 1.72
N GLU A 39 4.04 2.14 2.18
CA GLU A 39 2.83 2.54 1.47
C GLU A 39 3.10 3.85 0.75
N VAL A 40 2.67 3.94 -0.51
CA VAL A 40 2.80 5.14 -1.34
C VAL A 40 1.43 5.46 -1.93
N SER A 41 1.15 6.76 -2.08
CA SER A 41 -0.03 7.22 -2.80
C SER A 41 0.18 7.09 -4.31
N SER A 42 -0.91 6.82 -5.04
CA SER A 42 -0.91 6.94 -6.50
C SER A 42 -0.87 8.41 -6.93
N LEU A 43 -0.44 8.63 -8.17
CA LEU A 43 -0.52 9.92 -8.85
C LEU A 43 -1.14 9.73 -10.24
N ASN A 44 -1.83 10.75 -10.75
CA ASN A 44 -2.45 10.72 -12.08
C ASN A 44 -1.39 10.95 -13.16
N PHE A 45 -0.68 9.88 -13.52
CA PHE A 45 0.45 9.95 -14.46
C PHE A 45 0.03 10.48 -15.84
N GLU A 46 -1.12 10.03 -16.35
CA GLU A 46 -1.66 10.44 -17.66
C GLU A 46 -2.00 11.95 -17.75
N LEU A 47 -2.21 12.62 -16.61
CA LEU A 47 -2.54 14.06 -16.59
C LEU A 47 -1.29 14.95 -16.59
N LYS A 48 -0.09 14.36 -16.64
CA LYS A 48 1.19 15.06 -16.65
C LYS A 48 1.63 15.37 -18.08
N SER A 49 2.39 16.46 -18.26
CA SER A 49 3.01 16.72 -19.56
C SER A 49 4.07 15.65 -19.87
N ASP A 50 4.39 15.46 -21.15
CA ASP A 50 5.40 14.48 -21.57
C ASP A 50 6.73 14.68 -20.83
N ASP A 51 7.21 15.92 -20.72
CA ASP A 51 8.42 16.26 -19.96
C ASP A 51 8.32 15.86 -18.46
N GLU A 52 7.15 16.05 -17.83
CA GLU A 52 6.94 15.65 -16.43
C GLU A 52 6.91 14.12 -16.30
N GLN A 53 6.32 13.42 -17.27
CA GLN A 53 6.24 11.97 -17.31
C GLN A 53 7.65 11.36 -17.41
N ASP A 54 8.49 11.88 -18.30
CA ASP A 54 9.87 11.41 -18.48
C ASP A 54 10.69 11.59 -17.19
N VAL A 55 10.61 12.76 -16.57
CA VAL A 55 11.29 13.04 -15.29
C VAL A 55 10.82 12.08 -14.18
N LEU A 56 9.53 11.77 -14.13
CA LEU A 56 8.98 10.82 -13.16
C LEU A 56 9.52 9.40 -13.38
N ILE A 57 9.62 8.96 -14.64
CA ILE A 57 10.16 7.66 -15.01
C ILE A 57 11.64 7.57 -14.61
N ASP A 58 12.46 8.56 -14.99
CA ASP A 58 13.90 8.59 -14.69
C ASP A 58 14.17 8.58 -13.19
N THR A 59 13.36 9.34 -12.43
CA THR A 59 13.44 9.38 -10.97
C THR A 59 13.08 8.03 -10.36
N TYR A 60 12.02 7.38 -10.86
CA TYR A 60 11.59 6.07 -10.38
C TYR A 60 12.61 4.99 -10.70
N GLU A 61 13.21 5.00 -11.89
CA GLU A 61 14.29 4.11 -12.27
C GLU A 61 15.50 4.28 -11.32
N SER A 62 15.94 5.52 -11.13
CA SER A 62 17.06 5.85 -10.24
C SER A 62 16.81 5.37 -8.81
N PHE A 63 15.57 5.53 -8.32
CA PHE A 63 15.16 5.02 -7.02
C PHE A 63 15.28 3.49 -6.95
N LEU A 64 14.73 2.75 -7.92
CA LEU A 64 14.81 1.29 -7.95
C LEU A 64 16.25 0.79 -7.99
N ASN A 65 17.09 1.42 -8.80
CA ASN A 65 18.51 1.07 -8.94
C ASN A 65 19.32 1.37 -7.67
N SER A 66 18.87 2.31 -6.84
CA SER A 66 19.53 2.67 -5.57
C SER A 66 19.32 1.65 -4.43
N LEU A 67 18.33 0.74 -4.56
CA LEU A 67 17.95 -0.16 -3.48
C LEU A 67 18.89 -1.38 -3.41
N PRO A 68 19.61 -1.60 -2.29
CA PRO A 68 20.57 -2.71 -2.17
C PRO A 68 19.91 -4.06 -1.81
N CYS A 69 18.58 -4.14 -1.82
CA CYS A 69 17.82 -5.27 -1.30
C CYS A 69 16.76 -5.77 -2.30
N GLN A 70 16.29 -7.00 -2.08
CA GLN A 70 15.20 -7.55 -2.87
C GLN A 70 13.89 -6.85 -2.50
N ILE A 71 13.27 -6.24 -3.50
CA ILE A 71 11.98 -5.56 -3.37
C ILE A 71 10.83 -6.47 -3.80
N GLN A 72 9.66 -6.23 -3.23
CA GLN A 72 8.40 -6.81 -3.67
C GLN A 72 7.42 -5.67 -3.90
N ILE A 73 6.94 -5.52 -5.14
CA ILE A 73 5.93 -4.55 -5.49
C ILE A 73 4.56 -5.22 -5.39
N LEU A 74 3.69 -4.65 -4.55
CA LEU A 74 2.32 -5.10 -4.40
C LEU A 74 1.37 -3.98 -4.84
N VAL A 75 0.69 -4.18 -5.97
CA VAL A 75 -0.35 -3.26 -6.44
C VAL A 75 -1.70 -3.79 -5.99
N ARG A 76 -2.47 -2.96 -5.27
CA ARG A 76 -3.84 -3.27 -4.85
C ARG A 76 -4.77 -2.16 -5.31
N ILE A 77 -5.68 -2.51 -6.22
CA ILE A 77 -6.82 -1.66 -6.54
C ILE A 77 -7.81 -1.80 -5.39
N ARG A 78 -8.17 -0.69 -4.75
CA ARG A 78 -9.24 -0.62 -3.76
C ARG A 78 -10.28 0.35 -4.29
N GLU A 79 -11.55 0.06 -4.04
CA GLU A 79 -12.60 1.04 -4.26
C GLU A 79 -12.35 2.24 -3.35
N LEU A 80 -12.58 3.44 -3.89
CA LEU A 80 -12.42 4.67 -3.15
C LEU A 80 -13.53 4.75 -2.10
N ASP A 81 -13.15 4.67 -0.82
CA ASP A 81 -14.08 4.90 0.28
C ASP A 81 -14.33 6.39 0.46
N MET A 82 -15.47 6.86 -0.06
CA MET A 82 -15.91 8.25 0.06
C MET A 82 -16.75 8.51 1.31
N SER A 83 -17.01 7.49 2.15
CA SER A 83 -17.95 7.61 3.28
C SER A 83 -17.53 8.72 4.24
N ARG A 84 -16.22 8.81 4.51
CA ARG A 84 -15.66 9.89 5.35
C ARG A 84 -15.85 11.26 4.72
N TYR A 85 -15.58 11.38 3.42
CA TYR A 85 -15.74 12.65 2.70
C TYR A 85 -17.19 13.11 2.69
N ILE A 86 -18.14 12.20 2.47
CA ILE A 86 -19.58 12.48 2.51
C ILE A 86 -19.99 12.91 3.93
N SER A 87 -19.55 12.19 4.96
CA SER A 87 -19.84 12.55 6.35
C SER A 87 -19.27 13.92 6.73
N ASP A 88 -18.06 14.24 6.28
CA ASP A 88 -17.45 15.56 6.49
C ASP A 88 -18.25 16.68 5.76
N LEU A 89 -18.84 16.37 4.59
CA LEU A 89 -19.72 17.31 3.87
C LEU A 89 -21.07 17.49 4.57
N GLU A 90 -21.68 16.41 5.07
CA GLU A 90 -22.94 16.47 5.83
C GLU A 90 -22.79 17.31 7.09
N HIS A 91 -21.69 17.13 7.83
CA HIS A 91 -21.40 17.96 9.00
C HIS A 91 -21.26 19.45 8.65
N ARG A 92 -20.61 19.77 7.53
CA ARG A 92 -20.50 21.17 7.08
C ARG A 92 -21.84 21.75 6.70
N LEU A 93 -22.72 20.94 6.10
CA LEU A 93 -24.08 21.35 5.73
C LEU A 93 -24.92 21.69 6.98
N GLU A 94 -24.76 20.94 8.07
CA GLU A 94 -25.46 21.21 9.35
C GLU A 94 -25.07 22.55 9.98
N ASP A 95 -23.80 22.95 9.83
CA ASP A 95 -23.27 24.23 10.32
C ASP A 95 -23.53 25.40 9.35
N GLU A 96 -24.04 25.12 8.14
CA GLU A 96 -24.28 26.12 7.09
C GLU A 96 -25.60 26.87 7.34
N THR A 97 -25.50 28.12 7.80
CA THR A 97 -26.66 28.98 8.09
C THR A 97 -27.28 29.65 6.85
N GLU A 98 -26.57 29.65 5.72
CA GLU A 98 -27.03 30.27 4.47
C GLU A 98 -27.73 29.23 3.60
N GLN A 99 -28.93 29.54 3.12
CA GLN A 99 -29.61 28.66 2.17
C GLN A 99 -28.86 28.68 0.83
N VAL A 100 -28.36 27.52 0.41
CA VAL A 100 -27.94 27.32 -0.98
C VAL A 100 -29.20 27.40 -1.85
N PHE A 101 -29.22 28.40 -2.74
CA PHE A 101 -30.34 28.87 -3.57
C PHE A 101 -31.25 27.78 -4.15
#